data_AF-A0A7J7ITQ8-F1
#
_entry.id   AF-A0A7J7ITQ8-F1
#
_cell.length_a   1.000
_cell.length_b   1.000
_cell.length_c   1.000
_cell.angle_alpha   90.00
_cell.angle_beta   90.00
_cell.angle_gamma   90.00
#
_symmetry.space_group_name_H-M   'P 1'
#
loop_
_entity.id
_entity.type
_entity.pdbx_description
1 polymer ?
#
loop_
_entity_poly.entity_id
_entity_poly.type
_entity_poly.pdbx_seq_one_letter_code
_entity_poly.pdbx_strand_id
1 'polypeptide(L)'
;MSDIIKRIVTWSALAHQVDDDRFDRLSHRYTTALFIAATFLTGGKQIIGDRIRCFIPAELSQYHRALYINDYCYISSTYYVSFDDQLPSRSQPRTRQINYYQWVTLFLLVQAILFKVPVTIWRLFCEDIGAHIDNVVKGLREISKDTKTFSLDHRQNNIKALVLCTDRLKLLSLTQNHILLVSIFWLLFL
;
A
#
# COMPACT_ATOMS: atom_id res chain seq x y z
N MET A 1 9.43 11.68 -18.77
CA MET A 1 9.17 10.49 -17.92
C MET A 1 9.93 10.58 -16.58
N SER A 2 11.19 11.05 -16.58
CA SER A 2 12.00 11.29 -15.37
C SER A 2 11.40 12.33 -14.40
N ASP A 3 10.77 13.39 -14.91
CA ASP A 3 10.25 14.48 -14.06
C ASP A 3 8.96 14.10 -13.34
N ILE A 4 8.16 13.20 -13.94
CA ILE A 4 6.97 12.61 -13.32
C ILE A 4 7.39 11.71 -12.16
N ILE A 5 8.41 10.85 -12.37
CA ILE A 5 8.94 9.97 -11.30
C ILE A 5 9.55 10.80 -10.17
N LYS A 6 10.31 11.86 -10.49
CA LYS A 6 10.84 12.79 -9.49
C LYS A 6 9.73 13.51 -8.72
N ARG A 7 8.60 13.88 -9.34
CA ARG A 7 7.44 14.48 -8.66
C ARG A 7 6.64 13.48 -7.81
N ILE A 8 6.59 12.20 -8.21
CA ILE A 8 5.98 11.12 -7.42
C ILE A 8 6.83 10.81 -6.17
N VAL A 9 8.16 10.79 -6.32
CA VAL A 9 9.11 10.43 -5.24
C VAL A 9 9.43 11.62 -4.33
N THR A 10 9.40 12.85 -4.85
CA THR A 10 9.85 14.02 -4.10
C THR A 10 8.63 14.90 -3.75
N TRP A 11 8.42 15.09 -2.43
CA TRP A 11 7.61 16.13 -1.76
C TRP A 11 6.13 15.90 -1.39
N SER A 12 5.42 14.88 -1.88
CA SER A 12 4.00 14.65 -1.48
C SER A 12 3.80 13.65 -0.33
N ALA A 13 4.87 13.06 0.21
CA ALA A 13 4.80 12.03 1.25
C ALA A 13 4.90 12.56 2.69
N LEU A 14 5.45 13.76 2.90
CA LEU A 14 5.79 14.25 4.25
C LEU A 14 5.29 15.67 4.58
N ALA A 15 4.92 16.48 3.60
CA ALA A 15 4.43 17.85 3.84
C ALA A 15 3.10 17.81 4.62
N HIS A 16 3.02 18.57 5.72
CA HIS A 16 1.78 18.79 6.46
C HIS A 16 0.86 19.65 5.58
N GLN A 17 -0.17 19.03 5.02
CA GLN A 17 -1.13 19.75 4.19
C GLN A 17 -2.32 20.18 5.01
N VAL A 18 -2.74 21.39 4.68
CA VAL A 18 -3.64 22.21 5.45
C VAL A 18 -5.11 21.80 5.23
N ASP A 19 -5.35 20.98 4.20
CA ASP A 19 -6.66 20.53 3.70
C ASP A 19 -6.98 19.06 3.96
N ASP A 20 -6.12 18.34 4.68
CA ASP A 20 -6.34 16.92 4.93
C ASP A 20 -7.43 16.71 5.98
N ASP A 21 -8.59 16.23 5.54
CA ASP A 21 -9.61 15.69 6.42
C ASP A 21 -9.06 14.51 7.24
N ARG A 22 -9.66 14.27 8.42
CA ARG A 22 -9.19 13.24 9.36
C ARG A 22 -9.18 11.84 8.74
N PHE A 23 -10.18 11.54 7.91
CA PHE A 23 -10.32 10.27 7.21
C PHE A 23 -9.26 10.10 6.11
N ASP A 24 -9.00 11.16 5.35
CA ASP A 24 -7.96 11.13 4.31
C ASP A 24 -6.60 10.91 4.93
N ARG A 25 -6.29 11.61 6.04
CA ARG A 25 -5.03 11.43 6.77
C ARG A 25 -4.85 10.00 7.29
N LEU A 26 -5.92 9.39 7.81
CA LEU A 26 -5.90 7.99 8.25
C LEU A 26 -5.50 7.05 7.10
N SER A 27 -6.18 7.19 5.97
CA SER A 27 -6.01 6.28 4.83
C SER A 27 -4.67 6.46 4.11
N HIS A 28 -4.35 7.64 3.60
CA HIS A 28 -3.20 7.77 2.71
C HIS A 28 -1.86 7.88 3.45
N ARG A 29 -1.87 8.32 4.72
CA ARG A 29 -0.65 8.56 5.51
C ARG A 29 -0.40 7.44 6.50
N TYR A 30 -1.34 7.18 7.42
CA TYR A 30 -1.12 6.18 8.47
C TYR A 30 -1.19 4.76 7.94
N THR A 31 -2.23 4.41 7.17
CA THR A 31 -2.37 3.05 6.61
C THR A 31 -1.25 2.72 5.63
N THR A 32 -0.89 3.64 4.73
CA THR A 32 0.27 3.47 3.83
C THR A 32 1.57 3.29 4.62
N ALA A 33 1.84 4.12 5.63
CA ALA A 33 3.05 4.00 6.44
C ALA A 33 3.10 2.67 7.21
N LEU A 34 1.95 2.20 7.72
CA LEU A 34 1.83 0.90 8.38
C LEU A 34 2.15 -0.25 7.43
N PHE A 35 1.61 -0.23 6.20
CA PHE A 35 1.90 -1.26 5.20
C PHE A 35 3.37 -1.23 4.74
N ILE A 36 3.96 -0.05 4.59
CA ILE A 36 5.40 0.08 4.29
C ILE A 36 6.23 -0.51 5.43
N ALA A 37 5.94 -0.18 6.68
CA ALA A 37 6.63 -0.72 7.84
C ALA A 37 6.49 -2.25 7.92
N ALA A 38 5.27 -2.78 7.71
CA ALA A 38 5.02 -4.21 7.67
C ALA A 38 5.78 -4.92 6.54
N THR A 39 5.90 -4.29 5.37
CA THR A 39 6.70 -4.78 4.24
C THR A 39 8.17 -4.89 4.63
N PHE A 40 8.73 -3.88 5.28
CA PHE A 40 10.12 -3.93 5.76
C PHE A 40 10.32 -4.97 6.86
N LEU A 41 9.36 -5.14 7.78
CA LEU A 41 9.45 -6.14 8.84
C LEU A 41 9.40 -7.58 8.29
N THR A 42 8.50 -7.84 7.35
CA THR A 42 8.33 -9.17 6.74
C THR A 42 9.43 -9.48 5.72
N GLY A 43 9.80 -8.51 4.88
CA GLY A 43 10.90 -8.61 3.91
C GLY A 43 12.29 -8.61 4.56
N GLY A 44 12.48 -7.88 5.66
CA GLY A 44 13.76 -7.84 6.38
C GLY A 44 14.19 -9.22 6.90
N LYS A 45 13.22 -10.03 7.35
CA LYS A 45 13.48 -11.43 7.70
C LYS A 45 13.94 -12.29 6.51
N GLN A 46 13.51 -11.95 5.29
CA GLN A 46 13.89 -12.69 4.08
C GLN A 46 15.27 -12.29 3.55
N ILE A 47 15.79 -11.11 3.91
CA ILE A 47 17.09 -10.59 3.45
C ILE A 47 18.23 -10.96 4.40
N ILE A 48 17.99 -10.90 5.72
CA ILE A 48 19.05 -11.02 6.74
C ILE A 48 19.13 -12.46 7.29
N GLY A 49 18.17 -13.33 6.99
CA GLY A 49 18.13 -14.71 7.49
C GLY A 49 17.56 -15.71 6.50
N ASP A 50 17.65 -16.99 6.86
CA ASP A 50 17.07 -18.08 6.07
C ASP A 50 15.54 -18.03 6.13
N ARG A 51 14.88 -18.03 4.97
CA ARG A 51 13.41 -17.95 4.87
C ARG A 51 12.69 -19.11 5.56
N ILE A 52 13.24 -20.32 5.39
CA ILE A 52 12.79 -21.57 6.01
C ILE A 52 14.00 -22.48 6.21
N ARG A 53 13.98 -23.28 7.29
CA ARG A 53 14.98 -24.33 7.54
C ARG A 53 14.28 -25.68 7.49
N CYS A 54 14.66 -26.51 6.54
CA CYS A 54 14.11 -27.86 6.40
C CYS A 54 15.07 -28.88 7.01
N PHE A 55 14.51 -29.99 7.51
CA PHE A 55 15.32 -31.06 8.09
C PHE A 55 16.12 -31.74 6.98
N ILE A 56 17.44 -31.63 7.05
CA ILE A 56 18.38 -32.15 6.05
C ILE A 56 19.17 -33.29 6.68
N PRO A 57 19.23 -34.49 6.06
CA PRO A 57 20.00 -35.60 6.59
C PRO A 57 21.50 -35.29 6.60
N ALA A 58 22.24 -35.89 7.56
CA ALA A 58 23.66 -35.60 7.79
C ALA A 58 24.55 -35.80 6.55
N GLU A 59 24.23 -36.81 5.73
CA GLU A 59 24.94 -37.13 4.48
C GLU A 59 24.88 -36.02 3.41
N LEU A 60 23.88 -35.13 3.48
CA LEU A 60 23.67 -34.03 2.52
C LEU A 60 23.91 -32.65 3.15
N SER A 61 24.49 -32.60 4.35
CA SER A 61 24.64 -31.38 5.17
C SER A 61 25.63 -30.35 4.61
N GLN A 62 26.26 -30.60 3.47
CA GLN A 62 27.18 -29.64 2.83
C GLN A 62 26.47 -28.31 2.53
N TYR A 63 27.08 -27.21 2.93
CA TYR A 63 26.49 -25.86 2.94
C TYR A 63 25.72 -25.49 1.66
N HIS A 64 26.34 -25.69 0.48
CA HIS A 64 25.71 -25.38 -0.80
C HIS A 64 24.44 -26.21 -1.08
N ARG A 65 24.43 -27.48 -0.68
CA ARG A 65 23.27 -28.36 -0.85
C ARG A 65 22.17 -28.01 0.15
N ALA A 66 22.55 -27.66 1.38
CA ALA A 66 21.61 -27.24 2.40
C ALA A 66 20.86 -25.95 2.01
N LEU A 67 21.56 -24.96 1.44
CA LEU A 67 20.93 -23.75 0.91
C LEU A 67 19.92 -24.07 -0.21
N TYR A 68 20.34 -24.89 -1.18
CA TYR A 68 19.47 -25.31 -2.29
C TYR A 68 18.21 -26.03 -1.80
N ILE A 69 18.35 -26.94 -0.82
CA ILE A 69 17.21 -27.66 -0.24
C ILE A 69 16.26 -26.69 0.48
N ASN A 70 16.78 -25.74 1.24
CA ASN A 70 15.95 -24.73 1.91
C ASN A 70 15.19 -23.84 0.90
N ASP A 71 15.84 -23.42 -0.18
CA ASP A 71 15.17 -22.64 -1.23
C ASP A 71 14.11 -23.46 -1.97
N TYR A 72 14.41 -24.72 -2.28
CA TYR A 72 13.44 -25.64 -2.88
C TYR A 72 12.22 -25.84 -1.99
N CYS A 73 12.46 -26.01 -0.68
CA CYS A 73 11.43 -26.17 0.34
C CYS A 73 10.57 -24.90 0.50
N TYR A 74 11.14 -23.71 0.31
CA TYR A 74 10.42 -22.44 0.35
C TYR A 74 9.52 -22.21 -0.87
N ILE A 75 10.01 -22.55 -2.08
CA ILE A 75 9.28 -22.34 -3.34
C ILE A 75 8.18 -23.40 -3.52
N SER A 76 8.42 -24.62 -3.04
CA SER A 76 7.45 -25.70 -3.12
C SER A 76 6.34 -25.55 -2.08
N SER A 77 5.12 -25.96 -2.43
CA SER A 77 4.00 -25.94 -1.49
C SER A 77 4.24 -26.90 -0.32
N THR A 78 4.17 -26.37 0.90
CA THR A 78 4.26 -27.15 2.14
C THR A 78 2.86 -27.50 2.63
N TYR A 79 2.72 -28.47 3.53
CA TYR A 79 1.44 -28.86 4.10
C TYR A 79 1.67 -29.30 5.55
N TYR A 80 0.66 -29.10 6.38
CA TYR A 80 0.70 -29.52 7.78
C TYR A 80 0.23 -30.96 7.94
N VAL A 81 0.95 -31.73 8.76
CA VAL A 81 0.59 -33.10 9.16
C VAL A 81 0.65 -33.16 10.69
N SER A 82 -0.35 -33.77 11.32
CA SER A 82 -0.34 -34.00 12.77
C SER A 82 0.77 -34.99 13.13
N PHE A 83 1.34 -34.86 14.33
CA PHE A 83 2.39 -35.80 14.78
C PHE A 83 1.86 -37.23 15.01
N ASP A 84 0.55 -37.38 15.25
CA ASP A 84 -0.11 -38.67 15.47
C ASP A 84 -0.49 -39.37 14.15
N ASP A 85 -0.49 -38.64 13.03
CA ASP A 85 -0.89 -39.16 11.72
C ASP A 85 0.31 -39.75 10.97
N GLN A 86 0.09 -40.85 10.24
CA GLN A 86 1.10 -41.39 9.33
C GLN A 86 1.28 -40.46 8.13
N LEU A 87 2.53 -40.31 7.64
CA LEU A 87 2.79 -39.52 6.44
C LEU A 87 1.98 -40.07 5.25
N PRO A 88 1.23 -39.22 4.54
CA PRO A 88 0.41 -39.66 3.43
C PRO A 88 1.27 -40.25 2.31
N SER A 89 0.79 -41.35 1.71
CA SER A 89 1.43 -41.94 0.53
C SER A 89 1.40 -40.96 -0.65
N ARG A 90 2.33 -41.11 -1.60
CA ARG A 90 2.48 -40.21 -2.77
C ARG A 90 1.20 -40.07 -3.61
N SER A 91 0.31 -41.06 -3.57
CA SER A 91 -0.97 -41.08 -4.30
C SER A 91 -2.11 -40.34 -3.59
N GLN A 92 -1.97 -40.00 -2.31
CA GLN A 92 -3.04 -39.33 -1.57
C GLN A 92 -2.99 -37.80 -1.80
N PRO A 93 -4.16 -37.15 -1.96
CA PRO A 93 -4.22 -35.71 -2.12
C PRO A 93 -3.73 -35.02 -0.84
N ARG A 94 -2.77 -34.10 -0.99
CA ARG A 94 -2.28 -33.28 0.13
C ARG A 94 -3.28 -32.18 0.45
N THR A 95 -4.07 -32.40 1.50
CA THR A 95 -5.01 -31.41 2.04
C THR A 95 -4.25 -30.31 2.79
N ARG A 96 -4.74 -29.06 2.72
CA ARG A 96 -4.19 -27.87 3.42
C ARG A 96 -2.74 -27.53 3.05
N GLN A 97 -2.54 -27.11 1.81
CA GLN A 97 -1.26 -26.56 1.35
C GLN A 97 -1.06 -25.12 1.85
N ILE A 98 0.17 -24.81 2.24
CA ILE A 98 0.58 -23.53 2.82
C ILE A 98 1.49 -22.83 1.82
N ASN A 99 0.96 -21.80 1.15
CA ASN A 99 1.67 -21.04 0.10
C ASN A 99 1.74 -19.52 0.37
N TYR A 100 1.19 -19.03 1.49
CA TYR A 100 1.02 -17.60 1.72
C TYR A 100 2.33 -16.82 1.99
N TYR A 101 3.36 -17.49 2.50
CA TYR A 101 4.64 -16.86 2.87
C TYR A 101 5.35 -16.19 1.69
N GLN A 102 5.17 -16.72 0.48
CA GLN A 102 5.78 -16.19 -0.74
C GLN A 102 5.18 -14.84 -1.14
N TRP A 103 3.88 -14.68 -0.88
CA TRP A 103 3.08 -13.61 -1.44
C TRP A 103 2.86 -12.46 -0.46
N VAL A 104 2.91 -12.72 0.85
CA VAL A 104 2.60 -11.72 1.90
C VAL A 104 3.36 -10.40 1.71
N THR A 105 4.69 -10.45 1.52
CA THR A 105 5.51 -9.24 1.37
C THR A 105 5.16 -8.46 0.09
N LEU A 106 4.91 -9.17 -1.00
CA LEU A 106 4.51 -8.56 -2.28
C LEU A 106 3.15 -7.86 -2.15
N PHE A 107 2.17 -8.52 -1.52
CA PHE A 107 0.84 -7.95 -1.35
C PHE A 107 0.86 -6.73 -0.42
N LEU A 108 1.63 -6.74 0.66
CA LEU A 108 1.79 -5.57 1.54
C LEU A 108 2.36 -4.37 0.78
N LEU A 109 3.34 -4.60 -0.10
CA LEU A 109 3.92 -3.55 -0.95
C LEU A 109 2.89 -3.00 -1.95
N VAL A 110 2.17 -3.88 -2.64
CA VAL A 110 1.13 -3.49 -3.60
C VAL A 110 0.01 -2.72 -2.90
N GLN A 111 -0.42 -3.16 -1.72
CA GLN A 111 -1.39 -2.45 -0.90
C GLN A 111 -0.88 -1.04 -0.56
N ALA A 112 0.34 -0.89 -0.04
CA ALA A 112 0.91 0.42 0.25
C ALA A 112 0.86 1.37 -0.97
N ILE A 113 1.18 0.88 -2.17
CA ILE A 113 1.10 1.64 -3.40
C ILE A 113 -0.36 2.02 -3.70
N LEU A 114 -1.27 1.05 -3.68
CA LEU A 114 -2.70 1.27 -3.98
C LEU A 114 -3.35 2.30 -3.05
N PHE A 115 -2.98 2.36 -1.76
CA PHE A 115 -3.51 3.38 -0.84
C PHE A 115 -2.97 4.79 -1.14
N LYS A 116 -1.77 4.91 -1.74
CA LYS A 116 -1.14 6.20 -2.05
C LYS A 116 -1.52 6.73 -3.44
N VAL A 117 -1.71 5.85 -4.41
CA VAL A 117 -2.04 6.18 -5.81
C VAL A 117 -3.21 7.15 -5.99
N PRO A 118 -4.41 6.96 -5.38
CA PRO A 118 -5.56 7.82 -5.65
C PRO A 118 -5.29 9.28 -5.27
N VAL A 119 -4.60 9.52 -4.16
CA VAL A 119 -4.22 10.87 -3.71
C VAL A 119 -3.15 11.49 -4.61
N THR A 120 -2.22 10.69 -5.12
CA THR A 120 -1.21 11.18 -6.07
C THR A 120 -1.85 11.57 -7.40
N ILE A 121 -2.70 10.70 -7.96
CA ILE A 121 -3.44 10.96 -9.21
C ILE A 121 -4.31 12.21 -9.05
N TRP A 122 -5.02 12.32 -7.93
CA TRP A 122 -5.83 13.47 -7.58
C TRP A 122 -5.09 14.80 -7.71
N ARG A 123 -3.88 14.86 -7.15
CA ARG A 123 -3.05 16.08 -7.15
C ARG A 123 -2.51 16.40 -8.51
N LEU A 124 -2.06 15.39 -9.27
CA LEU A 124 -1.59 15.59 -10.63
C LEU A 124 -2.68 16.23 -11.49
N PHE A 125 -3.93 15.77 -11.36
CA PHE A 125 -5.06 16.36 -12.08
C PHE A 125 -5.39 17.79 -11.64
N CYS A 126 -5.43 18.11 -10.33
CA CYS A 126 -5.72 19.49 -9.90
C CYS A 126 -4.55 20.46 -10.21
N GLU A 127 -3.30 19.97 -10.24
CA GLU A 127 -2.15 20.75 -10.73
C GLU A 127 -2.28 21.08 -12.23
N ASP A 128 -2.66 20.10 -13.05
CA ASP A 128 -2.86 20.30 -14.51
C ASP A 128 -3.99 21.31 -14.81
N ILE A 129 -4.98 21.41 -13.91
CA ILE A 129 -6.07 22.41 -13.97
C ILE A 129 -5.56 23.81 -13.55
N GLY A 130 -4.31 23.95 -13.10
CA GLY A 130 -3.71 25.21 -12.64
C GLY A 130 -4.15 25.62 -11.23
N ALA A 131 -5.01 24.82 -10.59
CA ALA A 131 -5.49 25.05 -9.24
C ALA A 131 -4.49 24.49 -8.23
N HIS A 132 -3.52 25.32 -7.82
CA HIS A 132 -2.67 24.99 -6.67
C HIS A 132 -3.53 25.04 -5.41
N ILE A 133 -4.06 23.89 -5.00
CA ILE A 133 -5.02 23.76 -3.88
C ILE A 133 -4.47 24.46 -2.63
N ASP A 134 -3.18 24.31 -2.34
CA ASP A 134 -2.53 24.96 -1.18
C ASP A 134 -2.62 26.51 -1.24
N ASN A 135 -2.49 27.10 -2.42
CA ASN A 135 -2.58 28.56 -2.60
C ASN A 135 -4.05 29.03 -2.58
N VAL A 136 -4.95 28.23 -3.16
CA VAL A 136 -6.40 28.49 -3.14
C VAL A 136 -6.91 28.47 -1.70
N VAL A 137 -6.51 27.48 -0.90
CA VAL A 137 -6.91 27.33 0.49
C VAL A 137 -6.30 28.40 1.38
N LYS A 138 -5.01 28.72 1.21
CA LYS A 138 -4.39 29.84 1.94
C LYS A 138 -5.10 31.15 1.63
N GLY A 139 -5.37 31.42 0.34
CA GLY A 139 -6.14 32.59 -0.08
C GLY A 139 -7.55 32.61 0.51
N LEU A 140 -8.26 31.48 0.54
CA LEU A 140 -9.58 31.38 1.16
C LEU A 140 -9.54 31.57 2.68
N ARG A 141 -8.50 31.08 3.38
CA ARG A 141 -8.31 31.30 4.82
C ARG A 141 -8.01 32.74 5.15
N GLU A 142 -7.24 33.42 4.31
CA GLU A 142 -6.95 34.85 4.44
C GLU A 142 -8.21 35.69 4.19
N ILE A 143 -8.97 35.38 3.12
CA ILE A 143 -10.28 36.02 2.84
C ILE A 143 -11.30 35.75 3.95
N SER A 144 -11.28 34.57 4.57
CA SER A 144 -12.16 34.25 5.71
C SER A 144 -11.84 35.08 6.96
N LYS A 145 -10.59 35.54 7.11
CA LYS A 145 -10.18 36.37 8.24
C LYS A 145 -10.46 37.85 8.00
N ASP A 146 -10.43 38.30 6.75
CA ASP A 146 -10.67 39.70 6.38
C ASP A 146 -11.93 39.84 5.51
N THR A 147 -13.08 39.92 6.19
CA THR A 147 -14.43 39.86 5.57
C THR A 147 -14.81 41.14 4.80
N LYS A 148 -14.00 42.20 4.85
CA LYS A 148 -14.34 43.50 4.25
C LYS A 148 -13.50 43.77 3.00
N THR A 149 -14.12 43.64 1.83
CA THR A 149 -13.70 44.27 0.54
C THR A 149 -12.71 43.46 -0.33
N PHE A 150 -13.11 42.27 -0.80
CA PHE A 150 -12.43 41.65 -1.95
C PHE A 150 -13.44 40.94 -2.89
N SER A 151 -13.19 41.01 -4.20
CA SER A 151 -14.11 40.74 -5.31
C SER A 151 -14.84 39.40 -5.22
N LEU A 152 -16.18 39.46 -5.33
CA LEU A 152 -17.08 38.29 -5.29
C LEU A 152 -16.80 37.29 -6.44
N ASP A 153 -16.39 37.80 -7.60
CA ASP A 153 -16.12 36.97 -8.79
C ASP A 153 -14.90 36.06 -8.62
N HIS A 154 -13.83 36.54 -7.98
CA HIS A 154 -12.63 35.74 -7.72
C HIS A 154 -12.91 34.66 -6.67
N ARG A 155 -13.71 34.98 -5.65
CA ARG A 155 -14.19 34.01 -4.65
C ARG A 155 -15.01 32.91 -5.31
N GLN A 156 -15.91 33.25 -6.22
CA GLN A 156 -16.82 32.29 -6.84
C GLN A 156 -16.09 31.33 -7.79
N ASN A 157 -15.06 31.78 -8.52
CA ASN A 157 -14.24 30.91 -9.35
C ASN A 157 -13.36 29.97 -8.51
N ASN A 158 -12.78 30.46 -7.41
CA ASN A 158 -11.98 29.62 -6.50
C ASN A 158 -12.83 28.56 -5.79
N ILE A 159 -14.05 28.92 -5.37
CA ILE A 159 -14.99 27.97 -4.76
C ILE A 159 -15.42 26.92 -5.78
N LYS A 160 -15.71 27.30 -7.04
CA LYS A 160 -16.07 26.35 -8.10
C LYS A 160 -14.93 25.37 -8.39
N ALA A 161 -13.70 25.86 -8.50
CA ALA A 161 -12.53 25.01 -8.70
C ALA A 161 -12.33 24.04 -7.52
N LEU A 162 -12.53 24.51 -6.29
CA LEU A 162 -12.42 23.68 -5.08
C LEU A 162 -13.51 22.62 -5.02
N VAL A 163 -14.78 22.96 -5.30
CA VAL A 163 -15.89 21.98 -5.31
C VAL A 163 -15.70 20.93 -6.41
N LEU A 164 -15.29 21.35 -7.62
CA LEU A 164 -14.94 20.44 -8.71
C LEU A 164 -13.80 19.49 -8.29
N CYS A 165 -12.83 20.04 -7.55
CA CYS A 165 -11.75 19.26 -7.01
C CYS A 165 -12.31 18.25 -5.94
N THR A 166 -12.97 18.71 -4.88
CA THR A 166 -13.49 17.83 -3.81
C THR A 166 -14.46 16.73 -4.29
N ASP A 167 -15.28 16.98 -5.32
CA ASP A 167 -16.24 15.98 -5.84
C ASP A 167 -15.56 14.78 -6.51
N ARG A 168 -14.51 15.04 -7.32
CA ARG A 168 -13.73 13.96 -7.95
C ARG A 168 -12.88 13.17 -6.95
N LEU A 169 -12.47 13.78 -5.82
CA LEU A 169 -11.81 13.06 -4.72
C LEU A 169 -12.74 12.01 -4.08
N LYS A 170 -14.02 12.33 -3.87
CA LYS A 170 -14.99 11.40 -3.29
C LYS A 170 -15.19 10.16 -4.15
N LEU A 171 -15.22 10.32 -5.48
CA LEU A 171 -15.25 9.20 -6.42
C LEU A 171 -14.04 8.27 -6.25
N LEU A 172 -12.84 8.83 -6.06
CA LEU A 172 -11.62 8.05 -5.78
C LEU A 172 -11.66 7.37 -4.40
N SER A 173 -12.19 8.02 -3.36
CA SER A 173 -12.35 7.39 -2.04
C SER A 173 -13.31 6.19 -2.05
N LEU A 174 -14.36 6.24 -2.90
CA LEU A 174 -15.29 5.13 -3.10
C LEU A 174 -14.57 3.91 -3.68
N THR A 175 -13.62 4.12 -4.60
CA THR A 175 -12.77 3.02 -5.12
C THR A 175 -11.87 2.42 -4.04
N GLN A 176 -11.44 3.21 -3.05
CA GLN A 176 -10.57 2.75 -1.97
C GLN A 176 -11.28 1.81 -0.99
N ASN A 177 -12.57 2.04 -0.72
CA ASN A 177 -13.39 1.11 0.08
C ASN A 177 -13.56 -0.25 -0.62
N HIS A 178 -13.69 -0.26 -1.95
CA HIS A 178 -13.70 -1.50 -2.72
C HIS A 178 -12.33 -2.21 -2.69
N ILE A 179 -11.22 -1.48 -2.75
CA ILE A 179 -9.86 -2.05 -2.62
C ILE A 179 -9.67 -2.68 -1.24
N LEU A 180 -10.14 -2.04 -0.16
CA LEU A 180 -10.12 -2.59 1.20
C LEU A 180 -10.95 -3.89 1.27
N LEU A 181 -12.16 -3.90 0.71
CA LEU A 181 -13.01 -5.10 0.70
C LEU A 181 -12.39 -6.24 -0.11
N VAL A 182 -11.81 -5.96 -1.27
CA VAL A 182 -11.08 -6.96 -2.07
C VAL A 182 -9.87 -7.48 -1.31
N SER A 183 -9.12 -6.59 -0.63
CA SER A 183 -7.96 -6.96 0.19
C SER A 183 -8.34 -7.87 1.36
N ILE A 184 -9.42 -7.54 2.06
CA ILE A 184 -9.95 -8.30 3.20
C ILE A 184 -10.49 -9.65 2.72
N PHE A 185 -11.24 -9.66 1.60
CA PHE A 185 -11.74 -10.88 0.99
C PHE A 185 -10.59 -11.82 0.57
N TRP A 186 -9.51 -11.26 0.02
CA TRP A 186 -8.33 -12.03 -0.36
C TRP A 186 -7.57 -12.58 0.86
N LEU A 187 -7.39 -11.78 1.91
CA LEU A 187 -6.80 -12.22 3.19
C LEU A 187 -7.65 -13.28 3.91
N LEU A 188 -8.96 -13.33 3.67
CA LEU A 188 -9.87 -14.34 4.19
C LEU A 188 -9.88 -15.65 3.38
N PHE A 189 -9.44 -15.61 2.12
CA PHE A 189 -9.43 -16.75 1.19
C PHE A 189 -8.03 -17.33 0.94
N LEU A 190 -7.06 -16.95 1.77
CA LEU A 190 -5.66 -17.38 1.75
C LEU A 190 -5.33 -18.17 3.03
#